data_AF-A0AAV5XCP7-F1
#
_entry.id   AF-A0AAV5XCP7-F1
#
_cell.length_a   1.000
_cell.length_b   1.000
_cell.length_c   1.000
_cell.angle_alpha   90.00
_cell.angle_beta   90.00
_cell.angle_gamma   90.00
#
_symmetry.space_group_name_H-M   'P 1'
#
loop_
_entity.id
_entity.type
_entity.pdbx_description
1 polymer ?
#
loop_
_entity_poly.entity_id
_entity_poly.type
_entity_poly.pdbx_seq_one_letter_code
_entity_poly.pdbx_strand_id
1 'polypeptide(L)'
;MERHERMERRKIYLAGPEVFLPDALAQGARKKRLCEEFGFQGLFPLDNEIEKTPAVDMARAIYRANCALMREADLIIANLTPFRGVSADVGTAFELGMVAGMGKPVVGYTNVAANLLERAKMSLPGVGYDVARGAWVDNLGMVIEDFDGADNLMLDMGLDEGGMPIVRLDVPAAERFTNLEAFVICLRLARSFFAS
;
A
#
# COMPACT_ATOMS: atom_id res chain seq x y z
N MET A 1 17.17 -37.82 14.51
CA MET A 1 16.48 -36.67 15.14
C MET A 1 17.12 -35.39 14.62
N GLU A 2 17.32 -35.29 13.30
CA GLU A 2 16.35 -34.76 12.33
C GLU A 2 16.16 -33.24 12.48
N ARG A 3 16.92 -32.57 11.62
CA ARG A 3 16.89 -31.15 11.30
C ARG A 3 15.44 -30.69 11.12
N HIS A 4 14.94 -29.87 12.04
CA HIS A 4 14.00 -28.84 11.63
C HIS A 4 14.81 -27.84 10.81
N GLU A 5 14.89 -28.05 9.49
CA GLU A 5 15.18 -26.95 8.58
C GLU A 5 14.17 -25.85 8.92
N ARG A 6 14.69 -24.73 9.44
CA ARG A 6 13.90 -23.55 9.73
C ARG A 6 13.39 -23.08 8.37
N MET A 7 12.20 -23.54 7.97
CA MET A 7 11.52 -23.06 6.75
C MET A 7 11.66 -21.54 6.74
N GLU A 8 12.30 -21.02 5.71
CA GLU A 8 12.58 -19.59 5.62
C GLU A 8 11.23 -18.85 5.72
N ARG A 9 11.12 -17.89 6.64
CA ARG A 9 9.87 -17.15 6.82
C ARG A 9 9.61 -16.33 5.56
N ARG A 10 8.38 -16.39 5.05
CA ARG A 10 7.99 -15.58 3.89
C ARG A 10 8.18 -14.08 4.19
N LYS A 11 8.74 -13.35 3.23
CA LYS A 11 9.11 -11.95 3.33
C LYS A 11 8.01 -11.06 2.76
N ILE A 12 7.55 -10.07 3.52
CA ILE A 12 6.54 -9.10 3.10
C ILE A 12 7.21 -7.75 2.84
N TYR A 13 7.11 -7.21 1.63
CA TYR A 13 7.45 -5.82 1.39
C TYR A 13 6.35 -4.90 1.97
N LEU A 14 6.74 -3.96 2.83
CA LEU A 14 5.83 -3.08 3.56
C LEU A 14 5.76 -1.72 2.89
N ALA A 15 4.89 -1.58 1.89
CA ALA A 15 4.72 -0.35 1.14
C ALA A 15 3.71 0.59 1.80
N GLY A 16 3.91 1.90 1.60
CA GLY A 16 3.01 2.91 2.14
C GLY A 16 3.69 4.24 2.52
N PRO A 17 2.90 5.26 2.84
CA PRO A 17 3.39 6.60 3.17
C PRO A 17 4.03 6.69 4.57
N GLU A 18 4.12 5.59 5.33
CA GLU A 18 4.66 5.60 6.70
C GLU A 18 6.13 6.04 6.75
N VAL A 19 6.88 5.92 5.65
CA VAL A 19 8.25 6.43 5.52
C VAL A 19 8.34 7.96 5.66
N PHE A 20 7.24 8.68 5.49
CA PHE A 20 7.15 10.13 5.62
C PHE A 20 6.68 10.59 7.01
N LEU A 21 6.37 9.65 7.92
CA LEU A 21 5.96 10.00 9.27
C LEU A 21 7.15 10.54 10.09
N PRO A 22 6.91 11.46 11.03
CA PRO A 22 7.96 11.93 11.95
C PRO A 22 8.66 10.78 12.70
N ASP A 23 7.92 9.70 12.98
CA ASP A 23 8.36 8.50 13.69
C ASP A 23 8.44 7.25 12.76
N ALA A 24 8.75 7.46 11.48
CA ALA A 24 8.76 6.41 10.44
C ALA A 24 9.44 5.09 10.86
N LEU A 25 10.61 5.15 11.50
CA LEU A 25 11.34 3.97 11.97
C LEU A 25 10.59 3.22 13.08
N ALA A 26 9.93 3.93 14.00
CA ALA A 26 9.14 3.32 15.06
C ALA A 26 7.89 2.63 14.48
N GLN A 27 7.23 3.24 13.49
CA GLN A 27 6.08 2.65 12.80
C GLN A 27 6.49 1.43 11.98
N GLY A 28 7.60 1.50 11.24
CA GLY A 28 8.19 0.35 10.53
C GLY A 28 8.50 -0.80 11.48
N ALA A 29 9.10 -0.52 12.64
CA ALA A 29 9.39 -1.52 13.66
C ALA A 29 8.11 -2.17 14.24
N ARG A 30 7.03 -1.40 14.43
CA ARG A 30 5.72 -1.95 14.84
C ARG A 30 5.16 -2.90 13.78
N LYS A 31 5.17 -2.51 12.50
CA LYS A 31 4.70 -3.36 11.39
C LYS A 31 5.52 -4.65 11.28
N LYS A 32 6.86 -4.57 11.42
CA LYS A 32 7.75 -5.74 11.39
C LYS A 32 7.47 -6.72 12.55
N ARG A 33 7.25 -6.22 13.77
CA ARG A 33 6.86 -7.09 14.91
C ARG A 33 5.54 -7.82 14.65
N LEU A 34 4.54 -7.12 14.10
CA LEU A 34 3.28 -7.76 13.71
C LEU A 34 3.50 -8.82 12.61
N CYS A 35 4.35 -8.57 11.61
CA CYS A 35 4.70 -9.62 10.64
C CYS A 35 5.27 -10.86 11.33
N GLU A 36 6.17 -10.69 12.30
CA GLU A 36 6.77 -11.80 13.05
C GLU A 36 5.74 -12.61 13.84
N GLU A 37 4.80 -11.95 14.51
CA GLU A 37 3.68 -12.58 15.22
C GLU A 37 2.81 -13.46 14.30
N PHE A 38 2.75 -13.12 13.01
CA PHE A 38 2.02 -13.86 11.98
C PHE A 38 2.89 -14.89 11.22
N GLY A 39 4.16 -15.05 11.59
CA GLY A 39 5.08 -16.01 10.98
C GLY A 39 5.80 -15.50 9.72
N PHE A 40 5.74 -14.20 9.46
CA PHE A 40 6.39 -13.54 8.33
C PHE A 40 7.65 -12.77 8.75
N GLN A 41 8.42 -12.31 7.77
CA GLN A 41 9.47 -11.31 7.93
C GLN A 41 9.07 -10.03 7.19
N GLY A 42 8.91 -8.90 7.88
CA GLY A 42 8.64 -7.61 7.24
C GLY A 42 9.92 -6.97 6.69
N LEU A 43 9.90 -6.54 5.44
CA LEU A 43 10.92 -5.72 4.78
C LEU A 43 10.39 -4.29 4.68
N PHE A 44 10.98 -3.36 5.43
CA PHE A 44 10.57 -1.96 5.44
C PHE A 44 11.49 -1.14 4.54
N PRO A 45 11.00 -0.18 3.73
CA PRO A 45 11.83 0.55 2.76
C PRO A 45 13.07 1.24 3.37
N LEU A 46 12.96 1.71 4.62
CA LEU A 46 14.04 2.36 5.35
C LEU A 46 14.99 1.37 6.07
N ASP A 47 14.89 0.06 5.83
CA ASP A 47 15.83 -0.93 6.40
C ASP A 47 17.25 -0.80 5.82
N ASN A 48 17.41 -0.13 4.68
CA ASN A 48 18.71 0.03 4.02
C ASN A 48 19.46 1.25 4.56
N GLU A 49 20.70 1.03 5.01
CA GLU A 49 21.64 2.12 5.28
C GLU A 49 22.18 2.67 3.95
N ILE A 50 21.83 3.92 3.63
CA ILE A 50 22.25 4.58 2.39
C ILE A 50 23.22 5.69 2.74
N GLU A 51 24.41 5.65 2.13
CA GLU A 51 25.43 6.67 2.34
C GLU A 51 24.95 8.05 1.88
N LYS A 52 25.32 9.07 2.66
CA LYS A 52 25.05 10.46 2.32
C LYS A 52 25.88 10.86 1.11
N THR A 53 25.20 11.01 -0.01
CA THR A 53 25.76 11.35 -1.33
C THR A 53 24.95 12.52 -1.92
N PRO A 54 25.35 13.10 -3.08
CA PRO A 54 24.52 14.09 -3.76
C PRO A 54 23.09 13.58 -3.99
N ALA A 55 22.11 14.49 -3.97
CA ALA A 55 20.69 14.13 -3.87
C ALA A 55 20.20 13.15 -4.95
N VAL A 56 20.67 13.29 -6.20
CA VAL A 56 20.29 12.40 -7.31
C VAL A 56 20.85 10.99 -7.13
N ASP A 57 22.07 10.87 -6.61
CA ASP A 57 22.71 9.57 -6.37
C ASP A 57 22.04 8.86 -5.20
N MET A 58 21.72 9.61 -4.14
CA MET A 58 20.96 9.10 -3.00
C MET A 58 19.57 8.61 -3.43
N ALA A 59 18.83 9.38 -4.25
CA ALA A 59 17.52 8.97 -4.77
C ALA A 59 17.62 7.69 -5.62
N ARG A 60 18.67 7.59 -6.46
CA ARG A 60 18.94 6.39 -7.26
C ARG A 60 19.28 5.17 -6.39
N ALA A 61 20.04 5.37 -5.32
CA ALA A 61 20.36 4.33 -4.36
C ALA A 61 19.10 3.83 -3.63
N ILE A 62 18.26 4.74 -3.13
CA ILE A 62 16.96 4.41 -2.49
C ILE A 62 16.09 3.59 -3.44
N TYR A 63 15.89 4.08 -4.67
CA TYR A 63 15.10 3.38 -5.67
C TYR A 63 15.61 1.95 -5.92
N ARG A 64 16.92 1.79 -6.12
CA ARG A 64 17.53 0.47 -6.36
C ARG A 64 17.36 -0.46 -5.17
N ALA A 65 17.52 0.06 -3.96
CA ALA A 65 17.42 -0.71 -2.73
C ALA A 65 15.97 -1.19 -2.48
N ASN A 66 14.97 -0.32 -2.65
CA ASN A 66 13.56 -0.71 -2.56
C ASN A 66 13.18 -1.74 -3.64
N CYS A 67 13.65 -1.55 -4.87
CA CYS A 67 13.47 -2.53 -5.94
C CYS A 67 14.13 -3.88 -5.62
N ALA A 68 15.25 -3.91 -4.90
CA ALA A 68 15.86 -5.16 -4.44
C ALA A 68 14.98 -5.83 -3.37
N LEU A 69 14.52 -5.09 -2.37
CA LEU A 69 13.61 -5.62 -1.33
C LEU A 69 12.32 -6.18 -1.95
N MET A 70 11.71 -5.51 -2.93
CA MET A 70 10.53 -6.03 -3.64
C MET A 70 10.81 -7.33 -4.42
N ARG A 71 12.03 -7.48 -4.97
CA ARG A 71 12.43 -8.75 -5.63
C ARG A 71 12.67 -9.87 -4.62
N GLU A 72 13.18 -9.55 -3.44
CA GLU A 72 13.38 -10.50 -2.35
C GLU A 72 12.11 -10.89 -1.61
N ALA A 73 11.10 -10.01 -1.58
CA ALA A 73 9.83 -10.27 -0.93
C ALA A 73 9.02 -11.35 -1.65
N ASP A 74 8.27 -12.16 -0.90
CA ASP A 74 7.33 -13.14 -1.44
C ASP A 74 5.96 -12.51 -1.75
N LEU A 75 5.63 -11.39 -1.11
CA LEU A 75 4.41 -10.61 -1.32
C LEU A 75 4.59 -9.15 -0.87
N ILE A 76 3.61 -8.31 -1.18
CA ILE A 76 3.49 -6.94 -0.70
C ILE A 76 2.24 -6.77 0.16
N ILE A 77 2.34 -5.95 1.20
CA ILE A 77 1.18 -5.30 1.83
C ILE A 77 1.32 -3.79 1.62
N ALA A 78 0.39 -3.21 0.85
CA ALA A 78 0.38 -1.79 0.49
C ALA A 78 -0.64 -1.00 1.32
N ASN A 79 -0.17 0.06 1.99
CA ASN A 79 -1.06 1.06 2.58
C ASN A 79 -1.45 2.09 1.52
N LEU A 80 -2.68 1.95 1.00
CA LEU A 80 -3.28 2.80 -0.02
C LEU A 80 -4.14 3.93 0.57
N THR A 81 -3.93 4.26 1.85
CA THR A 81 -4.61 5.39 2.48
C THR A 81 -4.29 6.70 1.73
N PRO A 82 -5.29 7.54 1.40
CA PRO A 82 -5.09 8.76 0.64
C PRO A 82 -4.02 9.67 1.24
N PHE A 83 -3.01 10.05 0.45
CA PHE A 83 -1.84 10.78 0.91
C PHE A 83 -1.58 12.00 0.03
N ARG A 84 -1.68 13.21 0.62
CA ARG A 84 -1.52 14.51 -0.07
C ARG A 84 -2.48 14.73 -1.26
N GLY A 85 -3.64 14.06 -1.23
CA GLY A 85 -4.67 14.16 -2.24
C GLY A 85 -5.79 13.17 -1.97
N VAL A 86 -6.61 12.92 -2.97
CA VAL A 86 -7.71 11.95 -2.89
C VAL A 86 -7.26 10.51 -3.14
N SER A 87 -6.03 10.30 -3.62
CA SER A 87 -5.50 8.97 -3.96
C SER A 87 -4.32 8.56 -3.08
N ALA A 88 -3.98 7.28 -3.14
CA ALA A 88 -2.81 6.66 -2.53
C ALA A 88 -1.50 7.37 -2.94
N ASP A 89 -0.45 7.16 -2.13
CA ASP A 89 0.90 7.60 -2.48
C ASP A 89 1.36 6.99 -3.81
N VAL A 90 1.87 7.84 -4.71
CA VAL A 90 2.34 7.44 -6.04
C VAL A 90 3.52 6.46 -5.98
N GLY A 91 4.38 6.58 -4.96
CA GLY A 91 5.46 5.63 -4.73
C GLY A 91 4.92 4.24 -4.42
N THR A 92 3.98 4.17 -3.49
CA THR A 92 3.27 2.94 -3.11
C THR A 92 2.51 2.32 -4.28
N ALA A 93 1.87 3.12 -5.14
CA ALA A 93 1.19 2.65 -6.34
C ALA A 93 2.18 2.02 -7.35
N PHE A 94 3.35 2.64 -7.55
CA PHE A 94 4.43 2.06 -8.37
C PHE A 94 4.92 0.72 -7.81
N GLU A 95 5.14 0.64 -6.49
CA GLU A 95 5.60 -0.57 -5.81
C GLU A 95 4.58 -1.71 -5.92
N LEU A 96 3.29 -1.42 -5.70
CA LEU A 96 2.20 -2.38 -5.89
C LEU A 96 2.16 -2.92 -7.32
N GLY A 97 2.17 -2.03 -8.31
CA GLY A 97 2.17 -2.42 -9.72
C GLY A 97 3.41 -3.23 -10.12
N MET A 98 4.59 -2.87 -9.58
CA MET A 98 5.83 -3.60 -9.84
C MET A 98 5.80 -5.02 -9.25
N VAL A 99 5.29 -5.20 -8.02
CA VAL A 99 5.15 -6.52 -7.39
C VAL A 99 4.08 -7.36 -8.08
N ALA A 100 2.93 -6.77 -8.42
CA ALA A 100 1.89 -7.42 -9.21
C ALA A 100 2.42 -7.88 -10.58
N GLY A 101 3.19 -7.03 -11.27
CA GLY A 101 3.82 -7.34 -12.55
C GLY A 101 4.88 -8.46 -12.48
N MET A 102 5.42 -8.76 -11.29
CA MET A 102 6.27 -9.92 -11.05
C MET A 102 5.46 -11.21 -10.80
N GLY A 103 4.13 -11.15 -10.81
CA GLY A 103 3.25 -12.30 -10.53
C GLY A 103 3.23 -12.70 -9.05
N LYS A 104 3.64 -11.80 -8.14
CA LYS A 104 3.64 -12.04 -6.70
C LYS A 104 2.30 -11.62 -6.08
N PRO A 105 1.86 -12.28 -4.99
CA PRO A 105 0.65 -11.88 -4.29
C PRO A 105 0.71 -10.43 -3.80
N VAL A 106 -0.40 -9.73 -3.97
CA VAL A 106 -0.57 -8.34 -3.55
C VAL A 106 -1.73 -8.24 -2.57
N VAL A 107 -1.51 -7.52 -1.48
CA VAL A 107 -2.55 -7.22 -0.47
C VAL A 107 -2.53 -5.73 -0.20
N GLY A 108 -3.68 -5.12 -0.01
CA GLY A 108 -3.78 -3.69 0.20
C GLY A 108 -4.83 -3.31 1.23
N TYR A 109 -4.63 -2.15 1.85
CA TYR A 109 -5.62 -1.57 2.72
C TYR A 109 -5.67 -0.04 2.61
N THR A 110 -6.79 0.53 3.04
CA THR A 110 -6.96 1.96 3.29
C THR A 110 -7.62 2.16 4.65
N ASN A 111 -7.16 3.19 5.36
CA ASN A 111 -7.73 3.66 6.62
C ASN A 111 -8.80 4.76 6.40
N VAL A 112 -9.31 4.89 5.17
CA VAL A 112 -10.44 5.76 4.81
C VAL A 112 -11.48 4.91 4.08
N ALA A 113 -12.70 4.85 4.62
CA ALA A 113 -13.77 4.03 4.05
C ALA A 113 -14.43 4.65 2.81
N ALA A 114 -14.50 5.99 2.73
CA ALA A 114 -15.10 6.71 1.62
C ALA A 114 -14.44 6.33 0.28
N ASN A 115 -15.23 6.14 -0.77
CA ASN A 115 -14.74 5.78 -2.11
C ASN A 115 -14.06 6.98 -2.81
N LEU A 116 -13.40 6.73 -3.95
CA LEU A 116 -12.66 7.77 -4.68
C LEU A 116 -13.54 8.99 -5.03
N LEU A 117 -14.75 8.76 -5.53
CA LEU A 117 -15.66 9.82 -5.92
C LEU A 117 -16.14 10.65 -4.72
N GLU A 118 -16.48 10.02 -3.60
CA GLU A 118 -16.85 10.72 -2.36
C GLU A 118 -15.71 11.63 -1.90
N ARG A 119 -14.47 11.13 -1.89
CA ARG A 119 -13.31 11.94 -1.53
C ARG A 119 -13.06 13.08 -2.52
N ALA A 120 -13.27 12.83 -3.81
CA ALA A 120 -13.17 13.84 -4.86
C ALA A 120 -14.19 14.96 -4.63
N LYS A 121 -15.46 14.63 -4.40
CA LYS A 121 -16.52 15.61 -4.10
C LYS A 121 -16.21 16.46 -2.87
N MET A 122 -15.58 15.88 -1.86
CA MET A 122 -15.23 16.58 -0.62
C MET A 122 -13.99 17.49 -0.74
N SER A 123 -13.03 17.14 -1.60
CA SER A 123 -11.67 17.70 -1.54
C SER A 123 -11.19 18.37 -2.82
N LEU A 124 -11.76 18.02 -3.98
CA LEU A 124 -11.39 18.61 -5.27
C LEU A 124 -12.34 19.74 -5.64
N PRO A 125 -11.83 20.85 -6.18
CA PRO A 125 -12.67 21.96 -6.60
C PRO A 125 -13.50 21.59 -7.83
N GLY A 126 -14.72 22.10 -7.90
CA GLY A 126 -15.55 22.05 -9.12
C GLY A 126 -15.99 20.66 -9.56
N VAL A 127 -15.99 19.67 -8.66
CA VAL A 127 -16.53 18.34 -8.98
C VAL A 127 -18.03 18.44 -9.25
N GLY A 128 -18.44 17.97 -10.42
CA GLY A 128 -19.83 18.02 -10.88
C GLY A 128 -20.17 16.86 -11.79
N TYR A 129 -21.46 16.58 -11.96
CA TYR A 129 -21.94 15.57 -12.89
C TYR A 129 -22.13 16.18 -14.28
N ASP A 130 -21.39 15.69 -15.26
CA ASP A 130 -21.54 16.05 -16.67
C ASP A 130 -22.61 15.14 -17.31
N VAL A 131 -23.80 15.69 -17.53
CA VAL A 131 -24.96 14.98 -18.10
C VAL A 131 -24.68 14.50 -19.53
N ALA A 132 -23.91 15.25 -20.32
CA ALA A 132 -23.63 14.88 -21.71
C ALA A 132 -22.69 13.68 -21.79
N ARG A 133 -21.78 13.54 -20.83
CA ARG A 133 -20.87 12.40 -20.71
C ARG A 133 -21.39 11.27 -19.84
N GLY A 134 -22.42 11.53 -19.02
CA GLY A 134 -22.94 10.57 -18.05
C GLY A 134 -21.94 10.25 -16.93
N ALA A 135 -21.05 11.17 -16.58
CA ALA A 135 -19.94 10.93 -15.67
C ALA A 135 -19.67 12.11 -14.72
N TRP A 136 -19.06 11.82 -13.57
CA TRP A 136 -18.51 12.84 -12.70
C TRP A 136 -17.21 13.38 -13.29
N VAL A 137 -17.02 14.70 -13.25
CA VAL A 137 -15.81 15.37 -13.73
C VAL A 137 -15.28 16.37 -12.71
N ASP A 138 -13.99 16.64 -12.75
CA ASP A 138 -13.35 17.72 -11.99
C ASP A 138 -13.50 19.09 -12.68
N ASN A 139 -12.90 20.14 -12.11
CA ASN A 139 -12.92 21.48 -12.67
C ASN A 139 -12.16 21.64 -14.01
N LEU A 140 -11.40 20.63 -14.44
CA LEU A 140 -10.74 20.57 -15.75
C LEU A 140 -11.55 19.76 -16.77
N GLY A 141 -12.69 19.21 -16.36
CA GLY A 141 -13.51 18.33 -17.18
C GLY A 141 -12.90 16.93 -17.35
N MET A 142 -12.01 16.50 -16.45
CA MET A 142 -11.47 15.14 -16.44
C MET A 142 -12.42 14.21 -15.69
N VAL A 143 -12.68 13.02 -16.22
CA VAL A 143 -13.58 12.04 -15.61
C VAL A 143 -12.99 11.51 -14.31
N ILE A 144 -13.82 11.43 -13.28
CA ILE A 144 -13.54 10.79 -12.00
C ILE A 144 -14.21 9.42 -12.02
N GLU A 145 -13.45 8.38 -11.68
CA GLU A 145 -13.97 7.01 -11.62
C GLU A 145 -15.04 6.86 -10.54
N ASP A 146 -16.14 6.18 -10.88
CA ASP A 146 -17.30 5.92 -10.03
C ASP A 146 -17.67 4.44 -10.05
N PHE A 147 -16.70 3.60 -9.67
CA PHE A 147 -16.84 2.14 -9.59
C PHE A 147 -17.02 1.65 -8.15
N ASP A 148 -17.35 2.56 -7.23
CA ASP A 148 -17.33 2.31 -5.77
C ASP A 148 -15.95 1.82 -5.25
N GLY A 149 -14.89 2.09 -6.01
CA GLY A 149 -13.49 1.76 -5.69
C GLY A 149 -12.92 2.61 -4.54
N ALA A 150 -11.99 2.03 -3.79
CA ALA A 150 -11.25 2.79 -2.79
C ALA A 150 -10.31 3.76 -3.47
N ASP A 151 -9.77 3.47 -4.65
CA ASP A 151 -8.87 4.35 -5.39
C ASP A 151 -9.03 4.10 -6.90
N ASN A 152 -8.04 4.48 -7.70
CA ASN A 152 -8.00 4.14 -9.12
C ASN A 152 -8.20 2.63 -9.34
N LEU A 153 -8.99 2.27 -10.35
CA LEU A 153 -9.36 0.89 -10.68
C LEU A 153 -8.16 -0.04 -10.78
N MET A 154 -6.99 0.44 -11.24
CA MET A 154 -5.80 -0.41 -11.40
C MET A 154 -5.29 -0.93 -10.06
N LEU A 155 -5.49 -0.17 -8.97
CA LEU A 155 -5.10 -0.57 -7.63
C LEU A 155 -6.13 -1.54 -7.04
N ASP A 156 -7.42 -1.19 -7.11
CA ASP A 156 -8.49 -2.00 -6.53
C ASP A 156 -8.64 -3.35 -7.26
N MET A 157 -8.72 -3.34 -8.59
CA MET A 157 -8.90 -4.56 -9.38
C MET A 157 -7.65 -5.42 -9.38
N GLY A 158 -6.46 -4.82 -9.29
CA GLY A 158 -5.21 -5.58 -9.15
C GLY A 158 -5.16 -6.41 -7.86
N LEU A 159 -5.76 -5.90 -6.77
CA LEU A 159 -5.91 -6.62 -5.51
C LEU A 159 -7.02 -7.69 -5.59
N ASP A 160 -8.17 -7.33 -6.20
CA ASP A 160 -9.33 -8.23 -6.33
C ASP A 160 -9.04 -9.45 -7.22
N GLU A 161 -8.44 -9.25 -8.40
CA GLU A 161 -8.00 -10.34 -9.30
C GLU A 161 -6.91 -11.22 -8.65
N GLY A 162 -6.16 -10.66 -7.69
CA GLY A 162 -5.23 -11.42 -6.84
C GLY A 162 -5.91 -12.26 -5.75
N GLY A 163 -7.24 -12.22 -5.65
CA GLY A 163 -8.05 -12.93 -4.66
C GLY A 163 -8.08 -12.28 -3.27
N MET A 164 -7.55 -11.07 -3.12
CA MET A 164 -7.45 -10.35 -1.85
C MET A 164 -7.87 -8.88 -2.02
N PRO A 165 -9.19 -8.61 -2.21
CA PRO A 165 -9.69 -7.25 -2.39
C PRO A 165 -9.29 -6.32 -1.25
N ILE A 166 -9.22 -5.02 -1.55
CA ILE A 166 -8.74 -4.01 -0.61
C ILE A 166 -9.51 -4.05 0.72
N VAL A 167 -8.79 -4.04 1.83
CA VAL A 167 -9.36 -3.86 3.17
C VAL A 167 -9.64 -2.37 3.39
N ARG A 168 -10.90 -2.00 3.64
CA ARG A 168 -11.29 -0.62 3.96
C ARG A 168 -11.72 -0.52 5.42
N LEU A 169 -11.08 0.35 6.19
CA LEU A 169 -11.52 0.75 7.52
C LEU A 169 -11.74 2.26 7.56
N ASP A 170 -12.59 2.72 8.47
CA ASP A 170 -12.70 4.14 8.83
C ASP A 170 -12.09 4.35 10.20
N VAL A 171 -10.87 4.88 10.24
CA VAL A 171 -10.15 5.14 11.49
C VAL A 171 -10.19 6.64 11.82
N PRO A 172 -10.03 7.03 13.10
CA PRO A 172 -9.96 8.45 13.46
C PRO A 172 -8.91 9.20 12.64
N ALA A 173 -9.23 10.40 12.16
CA ALA A 173 -8.34 11.17 11.28
C ALA A 173 -6.93 11.41 11.86
N ALA A 174 -6.82 11.53 13.20
CA ALA A 174 -5.54 11.68 13.90
C ALA A 174 -4.65 10.43 13.85
N GLU A 175 -5.23 9.26 13.56
CA GLU A 175 -4.54 7.97 13.52
C GLU A 175 -4.45 7.40 12.09
N ARG A 176 -4.84 8.17 11.09
CA ARG A 176 -5.01 7.74 9.69
C ARG A 176 -3.79 6.96 9.14
N PHE A 177 -2.58 7.32 9.55
CA PHE A 177 -1.35 6.66 9.10
C PHE A 177 -0.63 5.83 10.18
N THR A 178 -1.16 5.77 11.40
CA THR A 178 -0.54 5.09 12.55
C THR A 178 -1.38 3.95 13.12
N ASN A 179 -2.66 3.90 12.78
CA ASN A 179 -3.55 2.79 13.09
C ASN A 179 -3.22 1.57 12.20
N LEU A 180 -3.01 0.41 12.84
CA LEU A 180 -2.54 -0.82 12.18
C LEU A 180 -3.62 -1.91 12.14
N GLU A 181 -4.88 -1.60 12.45
CA GLU A 181 -5.96 -2.60 12.45
C GLU A 181 -6.17 -3.21 11.05
N ALA A 182 -6.26 -2.37 10.01
CA ALA A 182 -6.38 -2.83 8.63
C ALA A 182 -5.15 -3.64 8.19
N PHE A 183 -3.95 -3.21 8.59
CA PHE A 183 -2.72 -3.95 8.35
C PHE A 183 -2.74 -5.36 8.97
N VAL A 184 -3.28 -5.51 10.18
CA VAL A 184 -3.45 -6.83 10.83
C VAL A 184 -4.45 -7.70 10.08
N ILE A 185 -5.51 -7.13 9.51
CA ILE A 185 -6.43 -7.88 8.63
C ILE A 185 -5.70 -8.36 7.37
N CYS A 186 -4.88 -7.52 6.74
CA CYS A 186 -4.05 -7.93 5.60
C CYS A 186 -3.08 -9.07 5.95
N LEU A 187 -2.48 -9.07 7.14
CA LEU A 187 -1.64 -10.18 7.60
C LEU A 187 -2.43 -11.50 7.72
N ARG A 188 -3.69 -11.46 8.18
CA ARG A 188 -4.57 -12.64 8.23
C ARG A 188 -4.91 -13.15 6.82
N LEU A 189 -5.20 -12.26 5.88
CA LEU A 189 -5.46 -12.61 4.48
C LEU A 189 -4.23 -13.27 3.85
N ALA A 190 -3.05 -12.65 3.99
CA ALA A 190 -1.79 -13.21 3.52
C ALA A 190 -1.50 -14.60 4.12
N ARG A 191 -1.73 -14.79 5.42
CA ARG A 191 -1.54 -16.10 6.06
C ARG A 191 -2.49 -17.16 5.49
N SER A 192 -3.73 -16.78 5.20
CA SER A 192 -4.75 -17.69 4.66
C SER A 192 -4.43 -18.08 3.22
N PHE A 193 -4.05 -17.11 2.37
CA PHE A 193 -3.63 -17.34 0.98
C PHE A 193 -2.50 -18.37 0.87
N PHE A 194 -1.61 -18.39 1.84
CA PHE A 194 -0.44 -19.24 1.86
C PHE A 194 -0.62 -20.59 2.57
N ALA A 195 -1.80 -20.80 3.18
CA ALA A 195 -2.18 -22.03 3.85
C ALA A 195 -3.06 -22.93 2.95
N SER A 196 -3.63 -22.38 1.87
CA SER A 196 -4.32 -23.10 0.78
C SER A 196 -3.34 -23.69 -0.22
#